data_AF-A0A9X5X833-F1
#
_entry.id   AF-A0A9X5X833-F1
#
_cell.length_a   1.000
_cell.length_b   1.000
_cell.length_c   1.000
_cell.angle_alpha   90.00
_cell.angle_beta   90.00
_cell.angle_gamma   90.00
#
_symmetry.space_group_name_H-M   'P 1'
#
loop_
_entity.id
_entity.type
_entity.pdbx_description
1 polymer ?
#
loop_
_entity_poly.entity_id
_entity_poly.type
_entity_poly.pdbx_seq_one_letter_code
_entity_poly.pdbx_strand_id
1 'polypeptide(L)'
;MTSQNVVGRFFDVRGGQVYAHVREGDGPALIFLHYWGGSRRTWIPVLQRLDPGQGFVAYDQRGWGDSTSVPGPYDLEQLADDAQRVV
;
A
#
# COMPACT_ATOMS: atom_id res chain seq x y z
N MET A 1 15.55 19.06 3.37
CA MET A 1 15.97 18.06 2.36
C MET A 1 16.19 16.73 3.06
N THR A 2 15.11 16.09 3.49
CA THR A 2 15.15 14.74 4.07
C THR A 2 15.12 13.74 2.92
N SER A 3 16.11 12.85 2.85
CA SER A 3 16.04 11.69 1.97
C SER A 3 14.93 10.77 2.50
N GLN A 4 13.76 10.81 1.90
CA GLN A 4 12.65 9.94 2.30
C GLN A 4 12.86 8.58 1.63
N ASN A 5 13.59 7.69 2.32
CA ASN A 5 13.76 6.30 1.92
C ASN A 5 12.40 5.60 1.89
N VAL A 6 12.16 4.80 0.85
CA VAL A 6 10.99 3.93 0.81
C VAL A 6 11.18 2.83 1.85
N VAL A 7 10.26 2.73 2.81
CA VAL A 7 10.27 1.71 3.86
C VAL A 7 9.17 0.69 3.63
N GLY A 8 9.49 -0.58 3.89
CA GLY A 8 8.51 -1.65 3.94
C GLY A 8 7.93 -1.80 5.34
N ARG A 9 6.61 -1.81 5.51
CA ARG A 9 5.97 -2.04 6.82
C ARG A 9 4.62 -2.74 6.70
N PHE A 10 4.22 -3.40 7.79
CA PHE A 10 2.91 -4.02 7.94
C PHE A 10 1.91 -3.08 8.60
N PHE A 11 0.64 -3.21 8.24
CA PHE A 11 -0.49 -2.49 8.84
C PHE A 11 -1.56 -3.48 9.29
N ASP A 12 -2.09 -3.25 10.48
CA ASP A 12 -3.15 -4.10 11.05
C ASP A 12 -4.49 -3.87 10.34
N VAL A 13 -5.07 -4.97 9.86
CA VAL A 13 -6.40 -5.00 9.25
C VAL A 13 -7.25 -6.08 9.92
N ARG A 14 -8.53 -6.16 9.52
CA ARG A 14 -9.40 -7.23 10.00
C ARG A 14 -8.86 -8.59 9.54
N GLY A 15 -8.48 -9.43 10.50
CA GLY A 15 -8.05 -10.80 10.26
C GLY A 15 -6.57 -10.99 9.89
N GLY A 16 -5.73 -9.96 9.97
CA GLY A 16 -4.30 -10.10 9.70
C GLY A 16 -3.59 -8.76 9.50
N GLN A 17 -2.48 -8.80 8.78
CA GLN A 17 -1.70 -7.62 8.43
C GLN A 17 -1.46 -7.54 6.93
N VAL A 18 -1.56 -6.34 6.37
CA VAL A 18 -1.19 -6.08 4.97
C VAL A 18 0.18 -5.43 4.89
N TYR A 19 0.96 -5.77 3.87
CA TYR A 19 2.29 -5.21 3.66
C TYR A 19 2.25 -4.03 2.68
N ALA A 20 3.01 -2.98 2.97
CA ALA A 20 3.14 -1.82 2.09
C ALA A 20 4.57 -1.29 1.97
N HIS A 21 4.83 -0.63 0.85
CA HIS A 21 5.91 0.34 0.71
C HIS A 21 5.38 1.74 0.99
N VAL A 22 6.09 2.48 1.83
CA VAL A 22 5.72 3.81 2.29
C VAL A 22 6.87 4.78 2.09
N ARG A 23 6.56 5.99 1.65
CA ARG A 23 7.47 7.13 1.67
C ARG A 23 6.71 8.31 2.28
N GLU A 24 7.27 8.95 3.30
CA GLU A 24 6.65 10.18 3.81
C GLU A 24 6.97 11.35 2.87
N GLY A 25 6.13 12.36 2.91
CA GLY A 25 6.27 13.56 2.09
C GLY A 25 5.68 14.76 2.79
N ASP A 26 5.86 15.94 2.20
CA ASP A 26 5.49 17.21 2.83
C ASP A 26 3.99 17.52 2.73
N GLY A 27 3.26 16.76 1.89
CA GLY A 27 1.82 16.93 1.65
C GLY A 27 1.04 15.61 1.76
N PRO A 28 -0.24 15.59 1.35
CA PRO A 28 -1.07 14.39 1.41
C PRO A 28 -0.43 13.22 0.67
N ALA A 29 -0.46 12.04 1.30
CA ALA A 29 0.05 10.82 0.67
C ALA A 29 -0.89 10.33 -0.43
N LEU A 30 -0.31 9.86 -1.53
CA LEU A 30 -1.04 9.11 -2.56
C LEU A 30 -1.16 7.64 -2.14
N ILE A 31 -2.36 7.07 -2.26
CA ILE A 31 -2.58 5.64 -2.01
C ILE A 31 -2.71 4.92 -3.36
N PHE A 32 -1.89 3.90 -3.58
CA PHE A 32 -1.87 3.10 -4.80
C PHE A 32 -2.55 1.75 -4.56
N LEU A 33 -3.77 1.62 -5.06
CA LEU A 33 -4.53 0.37 -5.07
C LEU A 33 -4.19 -0.40 -6.35
N HIS A 34 -3.85 -1.68 -6.25
CA HIS A 34 -3.63 -2.50 -7.44
C HIS A 34 -4.94 -3.11 -7.96
N TYR A 35 -4.90 -3.66 -9.17
CA TYR A 35 -6.03 -4.37 -9.77
C TYR A 35 -6.01 -5.86 -9.36
N TRP A 36 -7.06 -6.60 -9.72
CA TRP A 36 -7.14 -8.04 -9.49
C TRP A 36 -5.96 -8.80 -10.14
N GLY A 37 -5.24 -9.64 -9.40
CA GLY A 37 -4.04 -10.30 -9.92
C GLY A 37 -2.75 -9.48 -9.77
N GLY A 38 -2.85 -8.25 -9.27
CA GLY A 38 -1.71 -7.35 -9.07
C GLY A 38 -1.02 -7.47 -7.71
N SER A 39 -0.11 -6.53 -7.45
CA SER A 39 0.51 -6.28 -6.15
C SER A 39 0.99 -4.83 -6.10
N ARG A 40 1.50 -4.36 -4.96
CA ARG A 40 2.19 -3.07 -4.85
C ARG A 40 3.31 -2.89 -5.89
N ARG A 41 3.93 -4.00 -6.33
CA ARG A 41 5.03 -4.01 -7.30
C ARG A 41 4.61 -3.48 -8.67
N THR A 42 3.32 -3.58 -9.01
CA THR A 42 2.72 -3.00 -10.22
C THR A 42 3.03 -1.51 -10.35
N TRP A 43 3.12 -0.80 -9.22
CA TRP A 43 3.29 0.65 -9.21
C TRP A 43 4.73 1.11 -9.21
N ILE A 44 5.73 0.22 -9.09
CA ILE A 44 7.17 0.60 -9.03
C ILE A 44 7.56 1.59 -10.14
N PRO A 45 7.19 1.38 -11.44
CA PRO A 45 7.55 2.32 -12.48
C PRO A 45 6.93 3.72 -12.30
N VAL A 46 5.73 3.81 -11.71
CA VAL A 46 5.07 5.09 -11.41
C VAL A 46 5.72 5.77 -10.21
N LEU A 47 5.98 5.01 -9.13
CA LEU A 47 6.61 5.50 -7.90
C LEU A 47 8.00 6.08 -8.16
N GLN A 48 8.77 5.48 -9.07
CA GLN A 48 10.09 5.97 -9.48
C GLN A 48 10.04 7.34 -10.21
N ARG A 49 8.87 7.77 -10.67
CA ARG A 49 8.67 9.04 -11.38
C ARG A 49 8.03 10.12 -10.51
N LEU A 50 7.60 9.78 -9.29
CA LEU A 50 7.05 10.76 -8.36
C LEU A 50 8.13 11.69 -7.85
N ASP A 51 7.78 12.96 -7.66
CA ASP A 51 8.64 13.93 -6.99
C ASP A 51 9.14 13.37 -5.65
N PRO A 52 10.42 13.60 -5.27
CA PRO A 52 10.98 13.04 -4.04
C PRO A 52 10.21 13.43 -2.76
N GLY A 53 9.55 14.58 -2.75
CA GLY A 53 8.72 15.07 -1.64
C GLY A 53 7.27 14.59 -1.66
N GLN A 54 6.84 13.87 -2.70
CA GLN A 54 5.49 13.29 -2.75
C GLN A 54 5.45 12.02 -1.89
N GLY A 55 4.69 12.10 -0.80
CA GLY A 55 4.41 10.96 0.07
C GLY A 55 3.50 9.95 -0.63
N PHE A 56 3.69 8.66 -0.34
CA PHE A 56 2.83 7.61 -0.88
C PHE A 56 2.76 6.37 0.02
N VAL A 57 1.71 5.59 -0.22
CA VAL A 57 1.55 4.21 0.27
C VAL A 57 1.14 3.32 -0.91
N ALA A 58 1.93 2.28 -1.19
CA ALA A 58 1.60 1.23 -2.14
C ALA A 58 1.60 -0.11 -1.40
N TYR A 59 0.42 -0.69 -1.21
CA TYR A 59 0.24 -1.89 -0.41
C TYR A 59 -0.28 -3.06 -1.23
N ASP A 60 -0.03 -4.27 -0.75
CA ASP A 60 -0.63 -5.49 -1.28
C ASP A 60 -1.99 -5.69 -0.61
N GLN A 61 -3.07 -5.66 -1.39
CA GLN A 61 -4.40 -5.96 -0.89
C GLN A 61 -4.44 -7.38 -0.31
N ARG A 62 -5.33 -7.61 0.67
CA ARG A 62 -5.49 -8.93 1.31
C ARG A 62 -5.52 -10.07 0.30
N GLY A 63 -4.81 -11.15 0.59
CA GLY A 63 -4.72 -12.31 -0.30
C GLY A 63 -3.73 -12.16 -1.47
N TRP A 64 -3.05 -11.01 -1.61
CA TRP A 64 -2.10 -10.76 -2.70
C TRP A 64 -0.70 -10.41 -2.19
N GLY A 65 0.30 -10.60 -3.05
CA GLY A 65 1.69 -10.23 -2.76
C GLY A 65 2.21 -10.80 -1.43
N ASP A 66 2.71 -9.92 -0.57
CA ASP A 66 3.22 -10.29 0.75
C ASP A 66 2.10 -10.27 1.82
N SER A 67 0.85 -10.00 1.43
CA SER A 67 -0.40 -10.05 2.23
C SER A 67 -1.23 -11.33 1.96
N THR A 68 -0.64 -12.37 1.37
CA THR A 68 -1.34 -13.60 0.96
C THR A 68 -1.96 -14.41 2.10
N SER A 69 -1.44 -14.26 3.33
CA SER A 69 -1.97 -14.94 4.51
C SER A 69 -3.27 -14.32 5.06
N VAL A 70 -3.66 -13.14 4.59
CA VAL A 70 -4.87 -12.46 5.08
C VAL A 70 -6.11 -13.11 4.44
N PRO A 71 -7.03 -13.69 5.24
CA PRO A 71 -8.19 -14.39 4.73
C PRO A 71 -9.24 -13.43 4.15
N GLY A 72 -10.27 -14.00 3.52
CA GLY A 72 -11.44 -13.23 3.08
C GLY A 72 -12.25 -12.63 4.25
N PRO A 73 -13.33 -11.89 3.93
CA PRO A 73 -13.91 -11.73 2.59
C PRO A 73 -13.05 -10.87 1.66
N TYR A 74 -13.24 -11.04 0.35
CA TYR A 74 -12.53 -10.30 -0.72
C TYR A 74 -13.48 -9.37 -1.49
N ASP A 75 -14.52 -8.88 -0.82
CA ASP A 75 -15.48 -7.93 -1.37
C ASP A 75 -14.95 -6.49 -1.34
N LEU A 76 -15.64 -5.57 -2.03
CA LEU A 76 -15.18 -4.20 -2.19
C LEU A 76 -15.20 -3.43 -0.87
N GLU A 77 -16.19 -3.70 -0.03
CA GLU A 77 -16.34 -3.10 1.30
C GLU A 77 -15.15 -3.45 2.19
N GLN A 78 -14.76 -4.74 2.23
CA GLN A 78 -13.61 -5.18 3.00
C GLN A 78 -12.29 -4.63 2.43
N LEU A 79 -12.16 -4.53 1.11
CA LEU A 79 -10.98 -3.92 0.48
C LEU A 79 -10.90 -2.41 0.75
N ALA A 80 -12.03 -1.71 0.81
CA ALA A 80 -12.09 -0.30 1.19
C ALA A 80 -11.73 -0.09 2.67
N ASP A 81 -12.25 -0.93 3.57
CA ASP A 81 -11.89 -0.94 4.99
C ASP A 81 -10.37 -1.09 5.17
N ASP A 82 -9.74 -2.02 4.45
CA ASP A 82 -8.29 -2.22 4.50
C ASP A 82 -7.51 -1.01 3.97
N ALA A 83 -7.97 -0.40 2.88
CA ALA A 83 -7.36 0.80 2.32
C ALA A 83 -7.35 1.97 3.31
N GLN A 84 -8.38 2.08 4.16
CA GLN A 84 -8.44 3.09 5.22
C GLN A 84 -7.49 2.81 6.39
N ARG A 85 -6.98 1.58 6.55
CA ARG A 85 -6.01 1.23 7.60
C ARG A 85 -4.57 1.55 7.25
N VAL A 86 -4.29 1.84 5.98
CA VAL A 86 -2.93 2.12 5.51
C VAL A 86 -2.63 3.62 5.40
N VAL A 87 -3.53 4.47 5.92
CA VAL A 87 -3.41 5.94 5.95
C VAL A 87 -2.79 6.42 7.26
#